data_AF-A0A9D1R4B0-F1
#
_entry.id   AF-A0A9D1R4B0-F1
#
_cell.length_a   1.000
_cell.length_b   1.000
_cell.length_c   1.000
_cell.angle_alpha   90.00
_cell.angle_beta   90.00
_cell.angle_gamma   90.00
#
_symmetry.space_group_name_H-M   'P 1'
#
loop_
_entity.id
_entity.type
_entity.pdbx_description
1 polymer ?
#
loop_
_entity_poly.entity_id
_entity_poly.type
_entity_poly.pdbx_seq_one_letter_code
_entity_poly.pdbx_strand_id
1 'polypeptide(L)'
;MNKRDHLQNNILYEWLAFGGFALLLLLAHALIRPDFGDDVTYAGIWGKQPLFAFLQERYLKWSSRVVIEAVMLPLTAVSPWVWRILDVLMLLLLVWITADLFGTEKKLQAQILFFAMLWTVPFFSLSSAGWITTTVNYLWTLTLGLVALRPLKHWLKEEKCPPVEYIICPLCVLYGANMEQMGAVLLGAYLVIGLYLLAEKRKLSPFYFVQLGLVVLSLLFILWAPGNGERTISETERFFPEFASFSAYEKLWMGFLETAHYYLAAGHEQVSYLFGLLAGGLFLTVLGAGKSLTGKKKKRLLFFISLCPLAFYWGVGHLGNFLLDSGILTRGRNGVGVLAQNRQLPGLSYFSTQLIVFQTLVYLAVMACVALTIALLYGKSRETGFQLLILGAGLLSRVIVGFSPTLYASGDRTAIYCSAAILIVTLRNLQYFLGLKPGTFLKGAGACYLGICILGNLL
;
A
#
# COMPACT_ATOMS: atom_id res chain seq x y z
N MET A 1 -9.23 -41.79 11.63
CA MET A 1 -9.17 -40.80 10.52
C MET A 1 -7.73 -40.65 10.10
N ASN A 2 -7.42 -41.00 8.86
CA ASN A 2 -6.05 -41.14 8.38
C ASN A 2 -5.48 -39.75 8.02
N LYS A 3 -4.15 -39.56 8.19
CA LYS A 3 -3.48 -38.26 7.93
C LYS A 3 -3.67 -37.78 6.46
N ARG A 4 -3.90 -38.72 5.54
CA ARG A 4 -4.26 -38.49 4.14
C ARG A 4 -5.65 -37.85 3.97
N ASP A 5 -6.67 -38.36 4.66
CA ASP A 5 -8.04 -37.86 4.58
C ASP A 5 -8.13 -36.41 5.09
N HIS A 6 -7.38 -36.10 6.14
CA HIS A 6 -7.27 -34.73 6.66
C HIS A 6 -6.57 -33.78 5.67
N LEU A 7 -5.54 -34.26 4.96
CA LEU A 7 -4.83 -33.45 3.97
C LEU A 7 -5.70 -33.16 2.73
N GLN A 8 -6.42 -34.17 2.24
CA GLN A 8 -7.34 -34.03 1.11
C GLN A 8 -8.52 -33.11 1.43
N ASN A 9 -9.09 -33.19 2.63
CA ASN A 9 -10.15 -32.29 3.06
C ASN A 9 -9.67 -30.84 3.15
N ASN A 10 -8.47 -30.58 3.67
CA ASN A 10 -7.92 -29.23 3.72
C ASN A 10 -7.71 -28.62 2.32
N ILE A 11 -7.21 -29.40 1.37
CA ILE A 11 -7.03 -28.95 -0.02
C ILE A 11 -8.39 -28.61 -0.64
N LEU A 12 -9.41 -29.45 -0.44
CA LEU A 12 -10.76 -29.21 -0.94
C LEU A 12 -11.34 -27.89 -0.40
N TYR A 13 -11.21 -27.63 0.90
CA TYR A 13 -11.69 -26.37 1.49
C TYR A 13 -10.97 -25.13 0.94
N GLU A 14 -9.66 -25.23 0.68
CA GLU A 14 -8.91 -24.15 0.04
C GLU A 14 -9.44 -23.86 -1.38
N TRP A 15 -9.66 -24.88 -2.19
CA TRP A 15 -10.23 -24.71 -3.53
C TRP A 15 -11.66 -24.16 -3.51
N LEU A 16 -12.50 -24.62 -2.59
CA LEU A 16 -13.86 -24.12 -2.43
C LEU A 16 -13.87 -22.64 -2.04
N ALA A 17 -12.98 -22.24 -1.12
CA ALA A 17 -12.86 -20.84 -0.73
C ALA A 17 -12.39 -19.95 -1.89
N PHE A 18 -11.35 -20.37 -2.62
CA PHE A 18 -10.87 -19.63 -3.80
C PHE A 18 -11.92 -19.57 -4.92
N GLY A 19 -12.66 -20.66 -5.15
CA GLY A 19 -13.79 -20.68 -6.08
C GLY A 19 -14.87 -19.67 -5.67
N GLY A 20 -15.19 -19.60 -4.38
CA GLY A 20 -16.11 -18.61 -3.83
C GLY A 20 -15.61 -17.16 -4.00
N PHE A 21 -14.33 -16.91 -3.72
CA PHE A 21 -13.71 -15.60 -3.93
C PHE A 21 -13.77 -15.19 -5.40
N ALA A 22 -13.38 -16.10 -6.30
CA ALA A 22 -13.39 -15.87 -7.74
C ALA A 22 -14.80 -15.53 -8.23
N LEU A 23 -15.82 -16.27 -7.78
CA LEU A 23 -17.21 -16.02 -8.14
C LEU A 23 -17.67 -14.63 -7.67
N LEU A 24 -17.44 -14.28 -6.40
CA LEU A 24 -17.82 -12.97 -5.86
C LEU A 24 -17.14 -11.82 -6.61
N LEU A 25 -15.84 -11.96 -6.88
CA LEU A 25 -15.08 -10.97 -7.63
C LEU A 25 -15.58 -10.87 -9.08
N LEU A 26 -15.82 -11.98 -9.78
CA LEU A 26 -16.35 -11.98 -11.14
C LEU A 26 -17.74 -11.32 -11.21
N LEU A 27 -18.61 -11.60 -10.25
CA LEU A 27 -19.92 -10.95 -10.16
C LEU A 27 -19.78 -9.44 -9.98
N ALA A 28 -18.86 -8.99 -9.12
CA ALA A 28 -18.57 -7.56 -8.97
C ALA A 28 -18.01 -6.94 -10.26
N HIS A 29 -17.05 -7.60 -10.93
CA HIS A 29 -16.42 -7.11 -12.15
C HIS A 29 -17.36 -7.12 -13.36
N ALA A 30 -18.35 -8.02 -13.38
CA ALA A 30 -19.36 -8.06 -14.44
C ALA A 30 -20.18 -6.76 -14.51
N LEU A 31 -20.32 -6.06 -13.39
CA LEU A 31 -21.03 -4.77 -13.29
C LEU A 31 -20.18 -3.58 -13.76
N ILE A 32 -18.86 -3.74 -13.91
CA ILE A 32 -17.93 -2.67 -14.25
C ILE A 32 -17.89 -2.46 -15.77
N ARG A 33 -18.07 -1.20 -16.21
CA ARG A 33 -17.91 -0.81 -17.61
C ARG A 33 -16.60 -0.01 -17.79
N PRO A 34 -15.60 -0.56 -18.50
CA PRO A 34 -14.36 0.14 -18.81
C PRO A 34 -14.48 0.91 -20.14
N ASP A 35 -15.37 1.89 -20.18
CA ASP A 35 -15.73 2.65 -21.39
C ASP A 35 -15.53 4.17 -21.25
N PHE A 36 -14.64 4.60 -20.34
CA PHE A 36 -14.34 6.02 -20.11
C PHE A 36 -12.87 6.28 -19.77
N GLY A 37 -12.50 7.56 -19.76
CA GLY A 37 -11.17 8.01 -19.34
C GLY A 37 -10.08 7.58 -20.32
N ASP A 38 -8.93 7.22 -19.78
CA ASP A 38 -7.78 6.81 -20.58
C ASP A 38 -8.05 5.47 -21.29
N ASP A 39 -8.96 4.62 -20.79
CA ASP A 39 -9.29 3.34 -21.43
C ASP A 39 -9.75 3.55 -22.89
N VAL A 40 -10.60 4.56 -23.13
CA VAL A 40 -11.06 4.93 -24.48
C VAL A 40 -9.92 5.51 -25.33
N THR A 41 -9.03 6.28 -24.69
CA THR A 41 -7.88 6.89 -25.36
C THR A 41 -6.90 5.83 -25.85
N TYR A 42 -6.53 4.87 -24.99
CA TYR A 42 -5.66 3.74 -25.34
C TYR A 42 -6.32 2.83 -26.39
N ALA A 43 -7.60 2.49 -26.22
CA ALA A 43 -8.35 1.71 -27.21
C ALA A 43 -8.35 2.40 -28.59
N GLY A 44 -8.50 3.72 -28.61
CA GLY A 44 -8.47 4.54 -29.82
C GLY A 44 -7.09 4.67 -30.47
N ILE A 45 -5.99 4.30 -29.80
CA ILE A 45 -4.63 4.25 -30.36
C ILE A 45 -4.34 2.90 -31.00
N TRP A 46 -4.99 1.83 -30.53
CA TRP A 46 -4.81 0.48 -31.06
C TRP A 46 -5.09 0.42 -32.57
N GLY A 47 -4.18 -0.20 -33.32
CA GLY A 47 -4.26 -0.29 -34.77
C GLY A 47 -3.87 0.96 -35.56
N LYS A 48 -3.66 2.12 -34.90
CA LYS A 48 -3.18 3.34 -35.58
C LYS A 48 -1.66 3.38 -35.78
N GLN A 49 -0.91 2.69 -34.92
CA GLN A 49 0.53 2.55 -35.04
C GLN A 49 1.03 1.23 -34.43
N PRO A 50 2.21 0.72 -34.84
CA PRO A 50 2.81 -0.46 -34.24
C PRO A 50 3.08 -0.27 -32.74
N LEU A 51 2.90 -1.34 -31.95
CA LEU A 51 3.10 -1.30 -30.49
C LEU A 51 4.48 -0.75 -30.10
N PHE A 52 5.54 -1.22 -30.75
CA PHE A 52 6.89 -0.75 -30.44
C PHE A 52 7.08 0.75 -30.72
N ALA A 53 6.51 1.26 -31.82
CA ALA A 53 6.58 2.68 -32.16
C ALA A 53 5.84 3.53 -31.13
N PHE A 54 4.65 3.10 -30.71
CA PHE A 54 3.91 3.73 -29.62
C PHE A 54 4.76 3.77 -28.33
N LEU A 55 5.30 2.63 -27.89
CA LEU A 55 6.08 2.55 -26.67
C LEU A 55 7.35 3.40 -26.69
N GLN A 56 8.02 3.48 -27.84
CA GLN A 56 9.19 4.35 -28.04
C GLN A 56 8.79 5.83 -27.93
N GLU A 57 7.69 6.24 -28.57
CA GLU A 57 7.17 7.59 -28.46
C GLU A 57 6.83 7.93 -27.00
N ARG A 58 6.17 7.00 -26.29
CA ARG A 58 5.81 7.15 -24.88
C ARG A 58 7.03 7.35 -24.00
N TYR A 59 8.06 6.51 -24.14
CA TYR A 59 9.30 6.66 -23.38
C TYR A 59 9.96 8.01 -23.60
N LEU A 60 9.97 8.48 -24.85
CA LEU A 60 10.64 9.72 -25.22
C LEU A 60 9.86 10.98 -24.84
N LYS A 61 8.53 10.93 -24.84
CA LYS A 61 7.68 12.14 -24.77
C LYS A 61 6.68 12.19 -23.61
N TRP A 62 6.43 11.09 -22.88
CA TRP A 62 5.38 11.10 -21.86
C TRP A 62 5.62 10.25 -20.60
N SER A 63 6.05 9.00 -20.73
CA SER A 63 5.98 8.04 -19.62
C SER A 63 7.02 6.94 -19.73
N SER A 64 7.68 6.68 -18.61
CA SER A 64 8.56 5.53 -18.41
C SER A 64 7.86 4.19 -18.24
N ARG A 65 6.52 4.17 -18.17
CA ARG A 65 5.70 2.97 -17.87
C ARG A 65 5.55 2.04 -19.08
N VAL A 66 6.61 1.86 -19.84
CA VAL A 66 6.62 1.14 -21.12
C VAL A 66 6.18 -0.31 -20.98
N VAL A 67 6.59 -1.02 -19.92
CA VAL A 67 6.21 -2.42 -19.70
C VAL A 67 4.72 -2.52 -19.35
N ILE A 68 4.23 -1.61 -18.52
CA ILE A 68 2.82 -1.55 -18.13
C ILE A 68 1.95 -1.19 -19.34
N GLU A 69 2.34 -0.16 -20.09
CA GLU A 69 1.63 0.31 -21.28
C GLU A 69 1.61 -0.73 -22.41
N ALA A 70 2.65 -1.58 -22.50
CA ALA A 70 2.69 -2.70 -23.44
C ALA A 70 1.59 -3.73 -23.19
N VAL A 71 1.16 -3.88 -21.93
CA VAL A 71 0.04 -4.77 -21.54
C VAL A 71 -1.28 -4.02 -21.63
N MET A 72 -1.31 -2.77 -21.17
CA MET A 72 -2.51 -1.96 -21.09
C MET A 72 -3.12 -1.67 -22.47
N LEU A 73 -2.31 -1.27 -23.44
CA LEU A 73 -2.78 -0.90 -24.78
C LEU A 73 -3.58 -2.03 -25.46
N PRO A 74 -3.05 -3.26 -25.65
CA PRO A 74 -3.84 -4.35 -26.22
C PRO A 74 -5.04 -4.72 -25.33
N LEU A 75 -4.92 -4.62 -24.01
CA LEU A 75 -5.98 -5.00 -23.09
C LEU A 75 -7.21 -4.08 -23.18
N THR A 76 -6.99 -2.79 -23.46
CA THR A 76 -8.09 -1.82 -23.69
C THR A 76 -8.80 -2.03 -25.04
N ALA A 77 -8.16 -2.70 -25.99
CA ALA A 77 -8.70 -2.90 -27.34
C ALA A 77 -9.46 -4.22 -27.53
N VAL A 78 -9.24 -5.20 -26.66
CA VAL A 78 -9.95 -6.50 -26.69
C VAL A 78 -11.26 -6.44 -25.90
N SER A 79 -12.01 -7.55 -25.91
CA SER A 79 -13.23 -7.66 -25.11
C SER A 79 -12.97 -7.31 -23.63
N PRO A 80 -13.79 -6.46 -22.99
CA PRO A 80 -13.68 -6.14 -21.57
C PRO A 80 -13.65 -7.35 -20.65
N TRP A 81 -14.21 -8.49 -21.07
CA TRP A 81 -14.17 -9.74 -20.32
C TRP A 81 -12.76 -10.29 -20.13
N VAL A 82 -11.84 -10.03 -21.07
CA VAL A 82 -10.43 -10.41 -20.92
C VAL A 82 -9.83 -9.68 -19.72
N TRP A 83 -10.00 -8.36 -19.64
CA TRP A 83 -9.55 -7.59 -18.48
C TRP A 83 -10.23 -8.05 -17.19
N ARG A 84 -11.56 -8.22 -17.17
CA ARG A 84 -12.30 -8.65 -15.97
C ARG A 84 -11.74 -9.97 -15.41
N ILE A 85 -11.51 -10.97 -16.26
CA ILE A 85 -10.97 -12.26 -15.83
C ILE A 85 -9.54 -12.09 -15.29
N LEU A 86 -8.68 -11.37 -16.02
CA LEU A 86 -7.29 -11.15 -15.60
C LEU A 86 -7.20 -10.35 -14.29
N ASP A 87 -8.04 -9.32 -14.11
CA ASP A 87 -8.05 -8.50 -12.90
C ASP A 87 -8.54 -9.30 -11.68
N VAL A 88 -9.54 -10.17 -11.86
CA VAL A 88 -9.95 -11.13 -10.82
C VAL A 88 -8.80 -12.08 -10.46
N LEU A 89 -8.07 -12.61 -11.46
CA LEU A 89 -6.90 -13.44 -11.18
C LEU A 89 -5.81 -12.66 -10.42
N MET A 90 -5.62 -11.38 -10.72
CA MET A 90 -4.70 -10.51 -10.00
C MET A 90 -5.14 -10.27 -8.55
N LEU A 91 -6.43 -10.10 -8.28
CA LEU A 91 -6.94 -9.99 -6.91
C LEU A 91 -6.82 -11.30 -6.13
N LEU A 92 -7.09 -12.45 -6.76
CA LEU A 92 -6.86 -13.76 -6.14
C LEU A 92 -5.38 -14.00 -5.85
N LEU A 93 -4.50 -13.59 -6.77
CA LEU A 93 -3.06 -13.62 -6.58
C LEU A 93 -2.64 -12.70 -5.42
N LEU A 94 -3.25 -11.51 -5.29
CA LEU A 94 -3.02 -10.60 -4.18
C LEU A 94 -3.40 -11.22 -2.83
N VAL A 95 -4.57 -11.85 -2.74
CA VAL A 95 -5.02 -12.58 -1.53
C VAL A 95 -4.05 -13.71 -1.20
N TRP A 96 -3.63 -14.48 -2.20
CA TRP A 96 -2.70 -15.59 -2.01
C TRP A 96 -1.31 -15.11 -1.58
N ILE A 97 -0.72 -14.14 -2.27
CA ILE A 97 0.66 -13.70 -2.01
C ILE A 97 0.78 -12.97 -0.67
N THR A 98 -0.24 -12.20 -0.28
CA THR A 98 -0.26 -11.53 1.03
C THR A 98 -0.36 -12.53 2.17
N ALA A 99 -1.22 -13.56 2.04
CA ALA A 99 -1.26 -14.65 3.01
C ALA A 99 0.02 -15.49 3.01
N ASP A 100 0.65 -15.71 1.85
CA ASP A 100 1.90 -16.47 1.78
C ASP A 100 3.07 -15.72 2.42
N LEU A 101 3.21 -14.41 2.18
CA LEU A 101 4.28 -13.58 2.73
C LEU A 101 4.04 -13.20 4.19
N PHE A 102 2.83 -12.80 4.55
CA PHE A 102 2.55 -12.13 5.82
C PHE A 102 1.60 -12.89 6.74
N GLY A 103 0.94 -13.96 6.25
CA GLY A 103 -0.03 -14.73 7.02
C GLY A 103 0.57 -15.72 8.02
N THR A 104 -0.30 -16.33 8.82
CA THR A 104 0.03 -17.37 9.81
C THR A 104 0.18 -18.75 9.19
N GLU A 105 0.53 -19.76 10.00
CA GLU A 105 0.56 -21.16 9.56
C GLU A 105 -0.78 -21.63 8.95
N LYS A 106 -1.90 -21.04 9.40
CA LYS A 106 -3.24 -21.29 8.85
C LYS A 106 -3.53 -20.39 7.65
N LYS A 107 -2.94 -20.74 6.50
CA LYS A 107 -3.03 -19.95 5.26
C LYS A 107 -4.47 -19.61 4.84
N LEU A 108 -5.39 -20.59 4.86
CA LEU A 108 -6.78 -20.37 4.49
C LEU A 108 -7.47 -19.27 5.33
N GLN A 109 -7.23 -19.26 6.65
CA GLN A 109 -7.80 -18.23 7.51
C GLN A 109 -7.21 -16.85 7.18
N ALA A 110 -5.90 -16.77 6.94
CA ALA A 110 -5.26 -15.54 6.50
C ALA A 110 -5.85 -15.01 5.19
N GLN A 111 -6.12 -15.90 4.23
CA GLN A 111 -6.74 -15.57 2.95
C GLN A 111 -8.18 -15.07 3.12
N ILE A 112 -8.99 -15.74 3.94
CA ILE A 112 -10.37 -15.31 4.25
C ILE A 112 -10.38 -13.94 4.91
N LEU A 113 -9.53 -13.74 5.93
CA LEU A 113 -9.39 -12.45 6.63
C LEU A 113 -8.97 -11.34 5.66
N PHE A 114 -7.94 -11.58 4.84
CA PHE A 114 -7.46 -10.58 3.88
C PHE A 114 -8.51 -10.27 2.82
N PHE A 115 -9.16 -11.30 2.25
CA PHE A 115 -10.24 -11.14 1.28
C PHE A 115 -11.41 -10.33 1.86
N ALA A 116 -11.81 -10.59 3.10
CA ALA A 116 -12.86 -9.83 3.76
C ALA A 116 -12.46 -8.35 3.94
N MET A 117 -11.21 -8.07 4.32
CA MET A 117 -10.74 -6.70 4.48
C MET A 117 -10.56 -5.95 3.17
N LEU A 118 -10.34 -6.62 2.03
CA LEU A 118 -10.25 -5.96 0.73
C LEU A 118 -11.50 -5.11 0.42
N TRP A 119 -12.68 -5.53 0.88
CA TRP A 119 -13.92 -4.78 0.71
C TRP A 119 -13.97 -3.43 1.44
N THR A 120 -13.00 -3.13 2.31
CA THR A 120 -12.85 -1.81 2.94
C THR A 120 -12.02 -0.83 2.12
N VAL A 121 -11.36 -1.32 1.05
CA VAL A 121 -10.65 -0.46 0.09
C VAL A 121 -11.69 0.24 -0.78
N PRO A 122 -11.63 1.57 -0.95
CA PRO A 122 -12.53 2.29 -1.85
C PRO A 122 -12.16 1.99 -3.31
N PHE A 123 -12.61 0.84 -3.82
CA PHE A 123 -12.24 0.34 -5.16
C PHE A 123 -12.58 1.32 -6.29
N PHE A 124 -13.58 2.18 -6.12
CA PHE A 124 -13.91 3.23 -7.08
C PHE A 124 -12.76 4.23 -7.29
N SER A 125 -11.83 4.38 -6.33
CA SER A 125 -10.59 5.17 -6.53
C SER A 125 -9.79 4.64 -7.72
N LEU A 126 -9.82 3.32 -7.95
CA LEU A 126 -9.21 2.61 -9.08
C LEU A 126 -10.08 2.64 -10.35
N SER A 127 -10.85 3.72 -10.54
CA SER A 127 -11.54 3.99 -11.79
C SER A 127 -11.22 5.40 -12.32
N SER A 128 -10.52 6.23 -11.54
CA SER A 128 -10.37 7.66 -11.80
C SER A 128 -9.73 8.05 -13.15
N ALA A 129 -8.94 7.17 -13.78
CA ALA A 129 -8.41 7.37 -15.12
C ALA A 129 -8.91 6.33 -16.13
N GLY A 130 -9.96 5.58 -15.80
CA GLY A 130 -10.36 4.34 -16.49
C GLY A 130 -10.03 3.11 -15.64
N TRP A 131 -10.89 2.10 -15.68
CA TRP A 131 -10.76 0.89 -14.87
C TRP A 131 -9.56 0.05 -15.30
N ILE A 132 -9.37 -0.15 -16.61
CA ILE A 132 -8.24 -0.94 -17.13
C ILE A 132 -6.95 -0.19 -16.81
N THR A 133 -6.91 1.10 -17.15
CA THR A 133 -5.71 1.92 -17.01
C THR A 133 -5.22 1.97 -15.56
N THR A 134 -6.11 2.22 -14.62
CA THR A 134 -5.71 2.35 -13.22
C THR A 134 -5.37 1.00 -12.56
N THR A 135 -6.15 -0.06 -12.80
CA THR A 135 -5.84 -1.38 -12.22
C THR A 135 -4.52 -1.94 -12.74
N VAL A 136 -4.24 -1.82 -14.04
CA VAL A 136 -3.01 -2.29 -14.67
C VAL A 136 -1.77 -1.49 -14.20
N ASN A 137 -1.92 -0.19 -13.92
CA ASN A 137 -0.84 0.66 -13.39
C ASN A 137 -0.58 0.49 -11.88
N TYR A 138 -1.61 0.20 -11.07
CA TYR A 138 -1.53 0.28 -9.61
C TYR A 138 -1.79 -1.05 -8.90
N LEU A 139 -2.88 -1.75 -9.24
CA LEU A 139 -3.21 -3.03 -8.62
C LEU A 139 -2.25 -4.14 -9.10
N TRP A 140 -1.98 -4.18 -10.40
CA TRP A 140 -1.14 -5.23 -10.97
C TRP A 140 0.31 -5.09 -10.55
N THR A 141 0.82 -3.86 -10.54
CA THR A 141 2.18 -3.53 -10.10
C THR A 141 2.36 -3.82 -8.61
N LEU A 142 1.39 -3.50 -7.75
CA LEU A 142 1.38 -3.92 -6.35
C LEU A 142 1.45 -5.44 -6.23
N THR A 143 0.54 -6.16 -6.86
CA THR A 143 0.43 -7.62 -6.72
C THR A 143 1.68 -8.33 -7.23
N LEU A 144 2.16 -8.01 -8.43
CA LEU A 144 3.38 -8.60 -8.98
C LEU A 144 4.62 -8.16 -8.20
N GLY A 145 4.68 -6.91 -7.74
CA GLY A 145 5.74 -6.47 -6.85
C GLY A 145 5.77 -7.26 -5.53
N LEU A 146 4.62 -7.63 -4.95
CA LEU A 146 4.60 -8.55 -3.80
C LEU A 146 5.11 -9.95 -4.19
N VAL A 147 4.76 -10.49 -5.36
CA VAL A 147 5.31 -11.77 -5.84
C VAL A 147 6.83 -11.71 -5.99
N ALA A 148 7.37 -10.56 -6.42
CA ALA A 148 8.81 -10.32 -6.49
C ALA A 148 9.51 -10.32 -5.12
N LEU A 149 8.79 -10.22 -4.00
CA LEU A 149 9.35 -10.36 -2.65
C LEU A 149 9.42 -11.81 -2.16
N ARG A 150 8.83 -12.78 -2.89
CA ARG A 150 8.80 -14.19 -2.48
C ARG A 150 10.19 -14.83 -2.29
N PRO A 151 11.23 -14.54 -3.10
CA PRO A 151 12.58 -15.05 -2.85
C PRO A 151 13.13 -14.63 -1.48
N LEU A 152 12.83 -13.40 -1.04
CA LEU A 152 13.24 -12.89 0.27
C LEU A 152 12.69 -13.77 1.39
N LYS A 153 11.43 -14.21 1.27
CA LYS A 153 10.83 -15.15 2.25
C LYS A 153 11.64 -16.42 2.40
N HIS A 154 12.07 -17.04 1.29
CA HIS A 154 12.84 -18.27 1.33
C HIS A 154 14.19 -18.05 1.99
N TRP A 155 14.90 -16.96 1.66
CA TRP A 155 16.20 -16.65 2.27
C TRP A 155 16.10 -16.35 3.77
N LEU A 156 15.03 -15.69 4.21
CA LEU A 156 14.79 -15.47 5.63
C LEU A 156 14.53 -16.78 6.39
N LYS A 157 13.99 -17.78 5.70
CA LYS A 157 13.75 -19.13 6.23
C LYS A 157 14.91 -20.11 6.02
N GLU A 158 15.95 -19.69 5.31
CA GLU A 158 17.06 -20.57 4.90
C GLU A 158 16.58 -21.74 4.00
N GLU A 159 15.50 -21.50 3.25
CA GLU A 159 14.94 -22.42 2.26
C GLU A 159 15.48 -22.09 0.86
N LYS A 160 15.55 -23.09 -0.01
CA LYS A 160 15.88 -22.88 -1.43
C LYS A 160 14.68 -22.32 -2.16
N CYS A 161 14.90 -21.33 -3.02
CA CYS A 161 13.88 -20.85 -3.94
C CYS A 161 13.44 -21.99 -4.89
N PRO A 162 12.13 -22.22 -5.07
CA PRO A 162 11.62 -23.11 -6.10
C PRO A 162 12.15 -22.73 -7.50
N PRO A 163 12.43 -23.70 -8.39
CA PRO A 163 12.97 -23.42 -9.74
C PRO A 163 12.11 -22.44 -10.56
N VAL A 164 10.79 -22.52 -10.42
CA VAL A 164 9.84 -21.63 -11.10
C VAL A 164 10.05 -20.16 -10.71
N GLU A 165 10.48 -19.87 -9.49
CA GLU A 165 10.69 -18.49 -9.03
C GLU A 165 11.87 -17.81 -9.72
N TYR A 166 12.85 -18.58 -10.20
CA TYR A 166 13.99 -18.03 -10.96
C TYR A 166 13.56 -17.40 -12.29
N ILE A 167 12.37 -17.73 -12.78
CA ILE A 167 11.78 -17.15 -14.01
C ILE A 167 10.69 -16.14 -13.65
N ILE A 168 9.76 -16.52 -12.77
CA ILE A 168 8.59 -15.68 -12.46
C ILE A 168 9.00 -14.40 -11.71
N CYS A 169 9.84 -14.50 -10.67
CA CYS A 169 10.14 -13.34 -9.84
C CYS A 169 10.88 -12.22 -10.60
N PRO A 170 11.86 -12.50 -11.49
CA PRO A 170 12.44 -11.47 -12.36
C PRO A 170 11.40 -10.75 -13.24
N LEU A 171 10.47 -11.49 -13.86
CA LEU A 171 9.41 -10.90 -14.67
C LEU A 171 8.49 -10.00 -13.82
N CYS A 172 8.16 -10.45 -12.61
CA CYS A 172 7.40 -9.66 -11.66
C CYS A 172 8.14 -8.41 -11.19
N VAL A 173 9.48 -8.44 -11.05
CA VAL A 173 10.28 -7.23 -10.80
C VAL A 173 10.20 -6.27 -11.97
N LEU A 174 10.38 -6.74 -13.21
CA LEU A 174 10.32 -5.88 -14.38
C LEU A 174 8.97 -5.17 -14.51
N TYR A 175 7.87 -5.88 -14.25
CA TYR A 175 6.54 -5.27 -14.28
C TYR A 175 6.29 -4.35 -13.06
N GLY A 176 6.52 -4.86 -11.84
CA GLY A 176 6.24 -4.13 -10.60
C GLY A 176 7.10 -2.88 -10.48
N ALA A 177 8.40 -2.98 -10.72
CA ALA A 177 9.34 -1.85 -10.64
C ALA A 177 9.27 -0.90 -11.83
N ASN A 178 8.44 -1.15 -12.86
CA ASN A 178 8.16 -0.18 -13.91
C ASN A 178 7.23 0.97 -13.44
N MET A 179 6.73 0.88 -12.22
CA MET A 179 6.08 1.97 -11.50
C MET A 179 6.98 2.50 -10.38
N GLU A 180 7.17 3.81 -10.30
CA GLU A 180 8.14 4.47 -9.40
C GLU A 180 7.91 4.10 -7.93
N GLN A 181 6.65 4.16 -7.48
CA GLN A 181 6.27 3.88 -6.10
C GLN A 181 6.61 2.43 -5.71
N MET A 182 6.26 1.45 -6.55
CA MET A 182 6.54 0.05 -6.25
C MET A 182 8.02 -0.30 -6.42
N GLY A 183 8.71 0.30 -7.39
CA GLY A 183 10.16 0.18 -7.53
C GLY A 183 10.91 0.64 -6.27
N ALA A 184 10.51 1.76 -5.68
CA ALA A 184 11.07 2.24 -4.42
C ALA A 184 10.78 1.29 -3.24
N VAL A 185 9.55 0.75 -3.15
CA VAL A 185 9.20 -0.26 -2.13
C VAL A 185 10.03 -1.53 -2.28
N LEU A 186 10.21 -2.02 -3.51
CA LEU A 186 11.06 -3.18 -3.80
C LEU A 186 12.51 -2.90 -3.43
N LEU A 187 13.06 -1.77 -3.84
CA LEU A 187 14.44 -1.39 -3.52
C LEU A 187 14.65 -1.35 -2.00
N GLY A 188 13.75 -0.67 -1.28
CA GLY A 188 13.77 -0.62 0.18
C GLY A 188 13.72 -2.02 0.80
N ALA A 189 12.79 -2.87 0.37
CA ALA A 189 12.64 -4.22 0.90
C ALA A 189 13.88 -5.10 0.66
N TYR A 190 14.45 -5.08 -0.56
CA TYR A 190 15.67 -5.83 -0.87
C TYR A 190 16.87 -5.32 -0.10
N LEU A 191 17.07 -4.00 0.00
CA LEU A 191 18.20 -3.41 0.75
C LEU A 191 18.11 -3.72 2.23
N VAL A 192 16.95 -3.47 2.85
CA VAL A 192 16.67 -3.76 4.26
C VAL A 192 16.93 -5.24 4.53
N ILE A 193 16.25 -6.14 3.82
CA ILE A 193 16.41 -7.58 4.07
C ILE A 193 17.84 -8.07 3.75
N GLY A 194 18.50 -7.51 2.73
CA GLY A 194 19.89 -7.84 2.42
C GLY A 194 20.86 -7.44 3.53
N LEU A 195 20.77 -6.20 4.01
CA LEU A 195 21.56 -5.71 5.15
C LEU A 195 21.32 -6.55 6.40
N TYR A 196 20.06 -6.95 6.64
CA TYR A 196 19.74 -7.87 7.71
C TYR A 196 20.44 -9.22 7.57
N LEU A 197 20.35 -9.86 6.41
CA LEU A 197 20.97 -11.15 6.17
C LEU A 197 22.50 -11.07 6.36
N LEU A 198 23.13 -9.98 5.89
CA LEU A 198 24.55 -9.72 6.09
C LEU A 198 24.90 -9.51 7.56
N ALA A 199 24.08 -8.77 8.32
CA ALA A 199 24.28 -8.56 9.76
C ALA A 199 24.20 -9.89 10.55
N GLU A 200 23.35 -10.82 10.11
CA GLU A 200 23.27 -12.19 10.64
C GLU A 200 24.36 -13.12 10.08
N LYS A 201 25.36 -12.57 9.36
CA LYS A 201 26.47 -13.30 8.74
C LYS A 201 26.01 -14.38 7.74
N ARG A 202 24.84 -14.20 7.13
CA ARG A 202 24.28 -15.11 6.12
C ARG A 202 24.79 -14.72 4.73
N LYS A 203 25.03 -15.73 3.88
CA LYS A 203 25.45 -15.51 2.50
C LYS A 203 24.23 -15.14 1.64
N LEU A 204 24.39 -14.09 0.83
CA LEU A 204 23.40 -13.71 -0.18
C LEU A 204 23.55 -14.60 -1.41
N SER A 205 22.43 -15.15 -1.90
CA SER A 205 22.39 -15.94 -3.13
C SER A 205 22.73 -15.07 -4.34
N PRO A 206 23.37 -15.58 -5.41
CA PRO A 206 23.49 -14.86 -6.68
C PRO A 206 22.13 -14.34 -7.19
N PHE A 207 21.05 -15.09 -6.94
CA PHE A 207 19.70 -14.69 -7.32
C PHE A 207 19.20 -13.44 -6.59
N TYR A 208 19.68 -13.16 -5.37
CA TYR A 208 19.41 -11.90 -4.68
C TYR A 208 19.94 -10.70 -5.47
N PHE A 209 21.17 -10.81 -5.99
CA PHE A 209 21.79 -9.74 -6.78
C PHE A 209 21.14 -9.58 -8.15
N VAL A 210 20.63 -10.66 -8.76
CA VAL A 210 19.82 -10.56 -9.98
C VAL A 210 18.56 -9.73 -9.73
N GLN A 211 17.80 -10.04 -8.68
CA GLN A 211 16.58 -9.28 -8.35
C GLN A 211 16.88 -7.83 -8.01
N LEU A 212 17.86 -7.58 -7.14
CA LEU A 212 18.26 -6.22 -6.76
C LEU A 212 18.76 -5.43 -7.99
N GLY A 213 19.56 -6.05 -8.85
CA GLY A 213 20.03 -5.46 -10.10
C GLY A 213 18.88 -5.06 -11.02
N LEU A 214 17.89 -5.94 -11.20
CA LEU A 214 16.69 -5.62 -12.00
C LEU A 214 15.88 -4.47 -11.40
N VAL A 215 15.71 -4.41 -10.07
CA VAL A 215 15.04 -3.28 -9.41
C VAL A 215 15.78 -1.97 -9.67
N VAL A 216 17.11 -1.97 -9.50
CA VAL A 216 17.95 -0.78 -9.74
C VAL A 216 17.89 -0.35 -11.20
N LEU A 217 18.00 -1.29 -12.14
CA LEU A 217 17.92 -1.01 -13.58
C LEU A 217 16.54 -0.45 -13.97
N SER A 218 15.45 -0.98 -13.42
CA SER A 218 14.10 -0.43 -13.65
C SER A 218 13.97 1.00 -13.14
N LEU A 219 14.50 1.31 -11.95
CA LEU A 219 14.49 2.67 -11.40
C LEU A 219 15.37 3.62 -12.23
N LEU A 220 16.55 3.19 -12.67
CA LEU A 220 17.40 3.98 -13.57
C LEU A 220 16.71 4.22 -14.91
N PHE A 221 16.01 3.22 -15.46
CA PHE A 221 15.25 3.34 -16.70
C PHE A 221 14.15 4.41 -16.59
N ILE A 222 13.48 4.50 -15.44
CA ILE A 222 12.49 5.54 -15.14
C ILE A 222 13.18 6.91 -15.01
N LEU A 223 14.28 7.00 -14.27
CA LEU A 223 15.01 8.26 -14.06
C LEU A 223 15.56 8.83 -15.37
N TRP A 224 15.95 7.98 -16.31
CA TRP A 224 16.46 8.39 -17.61
C TRP A 224 15.39 8.60 -18.68
N ALA A 225 14.12 8.34 -18.40
CA ALA A 225 13.05 8.54 -19.38
C ALA A 225 12.80 10.04 -19.58
N PRO A 226 13.16 10.62 -20.74
CA PRO A 226 12.98 12.06 -20.95
C PRO A 226 11.50 12.44 -20.97
N GLY A 227 10.63 11.51 -21.38
CA GLY A 227 9.18 11.72 -21.39
C GLY A 227 8.58 12.02 -20.01
N ASN A 228 9.18 11.55 -18.92
CA ASN A 228 8.73 11.89 -17.57
C ASN A 228 8.91 13.39 -17.27
N GLY A 229 9.99 14.00 -17.79
CA GLY A 229 10.26 15.43 -17.66
C GLY A 229 9.26 16.27 -18.45
N GLU A 230 9.05 15.95 -19.72
CA GLU A 230 8.06 16.58 -20.60
C GLU A 230 6.64 16.52 -19.99
N ARG A 231 6.25 15.34 -19.50
CA ARG A 231 4.96 15.16 -18.82
C ARG A 231 4.87 15.99 -17.55
N THR A 232 5.94 16.11 -16.78
CA THR A 232 5.94 16.93 -15.55
C THR A 232 5.68 18.40 -15.89
N ILE A 233 6.33 18.94 -16.92
CA ILE A 233 6.10 20.31 -17.40
C ILE A 233 4.64 20.49 -17.81
N SER A 234 4.14 19.61 -18.69
CA SER A 234 2.75 19.66 -19.17
C SER A 234 1.71 19.51 -18.04
N GLU A 235 1.95 18.63 -17.08
CA GLU A 235 1.08 18.43 -15.92
C GLU A 235 1.11 19.61 -14.95
N THR A 236 2.28 20.24 -14.74
CA THR A 236 2.38 21.46 -13.92
C THR A 236 1.55 22.59 -14.53
N GLU A 237 1.70 22.85 -15.83
CA GLU A 237 0.93 23.89 -16.52
C GLU A 237 -0.58 23.63 -16.47
N ARG A 238 -0.98 22.36 -16.63
CA ARG A 238 -2.39 21.99 -16.72
C ARG A 238 -3.10 21.90 -15.37
N PHE A 239 -2.46 21.31 -14.37
CA PHE A 239 -3.13 20.90 -13.13
C PHE A 239 -2.76 21.74 -11.93
N PHE A 240 -1.51 22.21 -11.84
CA PHE A 240 -1.05 22.90 -10.63
C PHE A 240 0.14 23.84 -10.91
N PRO A 241 -0.09 25.03 -11.49
CA PRO A 241 0.98 25.94 -11.90
C PRO A 241 1.92 26.36 -10.77
N GLU A 242 1.39 26.57 -9.56
CA GLU A 242 2.18 26.95 -8.37
C GLU A 242 3.16 25.84 -7.95
N PHE A 243 2.98 24.60 -8.42
CA PHE A 243 3.83 23.47 -8.09
C PHE A 243 5.31 23.69 -8.40
N ALA A 244 5.60 24.43 -9.48
CA ALA A 244 6.96 24.78 -9.87
C ALA A 244 7.68 25.64 -8.82
N SER A 245 6.92 26.46 -8.08
CA SER A 245 7.45 27.40 -7.08
C SER A 245 7.72 26.76 -5.72
N PHE A 246 7.15 25.59 -5.42
CA PHE A 246 7.30 24.96 -4.12
C PHE A 246 8.68 24.33 -3.92
N SER A 247 9.23 24.58 -2.73
CA SER A 247 10.40 23.91 -2.19
C SER A 247 10.15 22.42 -1.93
N ALA A 248 11.23 21.65 -1.74
CA ALA A 248 11.13 20.23 -1.38
C ALA A 248 10.39 20.02 -0.04
N TYR A 249 10.51 20.95 0.90
CA TYR A 249 9.79 20.91 2.17
C TYR A 249 8.28 21.08 1.96
N GLU A 250 7.86 22.05 1.15
CA GLU A 250 6.44 22.29 0.86
C GLU A 250 5.81 21.09 0.13
N LYS A 251 6.53 20.51 -0.83
CA LYS A 251 6.11 19.29 -1.53
C LYS A 251 5.94 18.11 -0.57
N LEU A 252 6.89 17.92 0.36
CA LEU A 252 6.81 16.90 1.40
C LEU A 252 5.62 17.15 2.34
N TRP A 253 5.44 18.38 2.81
CA TRP A 253 4.37 18.75 3.74
C TRP A 253 3.00 18.59 3.09
N MET A 254 2.86 19.00 1.83
CA MET A 254 1.64 18.81 1.04
C MET A 254 1.32 17.33 0.84
N GLY A 255 2.31 16.52 0.45
CA GLY A 255 2.16 15.07 0.33
C GLY A 255 1.73 14.43 1.66
N PHE A 256 2.28 14.90 2.79
CA PHE A 256 1.88 14.46 4.13
C PHE A 256 0.45 14.85 4.46
N LEU A 257 0.06 16.12 4.28
CA LEU A 257 -1.29 16.61 4.58
C LEU A 257 -2.33 15.84 3.78
N GLU A 258 -2.10 15.67 2.48
CA GLU A 258 -2.97 14.92 1.59
C GLU A 258 -3.12 13.45 2.02
N THR A 259 -1.99 12.79 2.31
CA THR A 259 -1.98 11.38 2.74
C THR A 259 -2.70 11.19 4.07
N ALA A 260 -2.37 12.04 5.05
CA ALA A 260 -2.95 11.96 6.38
C ALA A 260 -4.44 12.31 6.35
N HIS A 261 -4.85 13.31 5.57
CA HIS A 261 -6.25 13.63 5.39
C HIS A 261 -7.03 12.44 4.81
N TYR A 262 -6.55 11.81 3.73
CA TYR A 262 -7.20 10.66 3.11
C TYR A 262 -7.50 9.52 4.10
N TYR A 263 -6.58 9.24 5.02
CA TYR A 263 -6.75 8.15 5.99
C TYR A 263 -7.42 8.57 7.30
N LEU A 264 -7.11 9.75 7.85
CA LEU A 264 -7.54 10.14 9.20
C LEU A 264 -8.82 10.99 9.20
N ALA A 265 -9.02 11.82 8.17
CA ALA A 265 -10.07 12.82 8.17
C ALA A 265 -11.44 12.28 7.75
N ALA A 266 -11.52 11.09 7.14
CA ALA A 266 -12.78 10.48 6.68
C ALA A 266 -13.70 11.45 5.87
N GLY A 267 -13.08 12.36 5.11
CA GLY A 267 -13.75 13.44 4.39
C GLY A 267 -14.50 13.00 3.13
N HIS A 268 -15.18 13.95 2.51
CA HIS A 268 -16.10 13.72 1.39
C HIS A 268 -15.43 13.30 0.08
N GLU A 269 -16.25 12.64 -0.76
CA GLU A 269 -15.99 11.94 -2.02
C GLU A 269 -15.74 10.43 -1.90
N GLN A 270 -14.72 9.96 -1.16
CA GLN A 270 -14.52 8.53 -0.90
C GLN A 270 -13.95 8.26 0.50
N VAL A 271 -14.84 7.97 1.46
CA VAL A 271 -14.45 7.69 2.84
C VAL A 271 -13.63 6.39 2.92
N SER A 272 -12.38 6.50 3.36
CA SER A 272 -11.48 5.36 3.54
C SER A 272 -11.64 4.72 4.91
N TYR A 273 -12.26 3.54 4.98
CA TYR A 273 -12.43 2.80 6.25
C TYR A 273 -11.17 2.07 6.72
N LEU A 274 -10.08 2.13 5.95
CA LEU A 274 -8.84 1.39 6.20
C LEU A 274 -8.16 1.79 7.52
N PHE A 275 -8.11 3.09 7.82
CA PHE A 275 -7.52 3.56 9.07
C PHE A 275 -8.37 3.18 10.28
N GLY A 276 -9.70 3.30 10.17
CA GLY A 276 -10.63 2.84 11.21
C GLY A 276 -10.50 1.34 11.49
N LEU A 277 -10.33 0.54 10.43
CA LEU A 277 -10.08 -0.89 10.53
C LEU A 277 -8.75 -1.19 11.24
N LEU A 278 -7.66 -0.50 10.89
CA LEU A 278 -6.35 -0.64 11.54
C LEU A 278 -6.43 -0.26 13.03
N ALA A 279 -6.99 0.91 13.33
CA ALA A 279 -7.14 1.42 14.69
C ALA A 279 -8.01 0.48 15.54
N GLY A 280 -9.13 0.00 14.98
CA GLY A 280 -10.01 -0.96 15.62
C GLY A 280 -9.33 -2.31 15.84
N GLY A 281 -8.63 -2.83 14.83
CA GLY A 281 -7.87 -4.09 14.91
C GLY A 281 -6.78 -4.04 15.99
N LEU A 282 -6.01 -2.95 16.05
CA LEU A 282 -5.01 -2.73 17.10
C LEU A 282 -5.65 -2.62 18.48
N PHE A 283 -6.74 -1.87 18.62
CA PHE A 283 -7.46 -1.72 19.89
C PHE A 283 -8.00 -3.07 20.39
N LEU A 284 -8.64 -3.87 19.53
CA LEU A 284 -9.09 -5.23 19.88
C LEU A 284 -7.92 -6.12 20.31
N THR A 285 -6.80 -6.02 19.60
CA THR A 285 -5.59 -6.76 19.93
C THR A 285 -5.05 -6.39 21.31
N VAL A 286 -5.07 -5.10 21.67
CA VAL A 286 -4.72 -4.61 23.01
C VAL A 286 -5.68 -5.15 24.08
N LEU A 287 -6.99 -5.16 23.82
CA LEU A 287 -7.97 -5.72 24.76
C LEU A 287 -7.76 -7.21 24.99
N GLY A 288 -7.49 -7.97 23.93
CA GLY A 288 -7.16 -9.41 24.01
C GLY A 288 -5.84 -9.67 24.75
N ALA A 289 -4.79 -8.93 24.42
CA ALA A 289 -3.47 -9.03 25.05
C ALA A 289 -3.44 -8.54 26.51
N GLY A 290 -4.41 -7.72 26.90
CA GLY A 290 -4.55 -7.16 28.25
C GLY A 290 -4.64 -8.20 29.38
N LYS A 291 -4.90 -9.47 29.06
CA LYS A 291 -4.84 -10.60 30.02
C LYS A 291 -3.42 -11.09 30.28
N SER A 292 -2.51 -10.95 29.32
CA SER A 292 -1.12 -11.43 29.39
C SER A 292 -0.10 -10.35 29.77
N LEU A 293 -0.48 -9.06 29.68
CA LEU A 293 0.40 -7.94 30.01
C LEU A 293 0.57 -7.78 31.53
N THR A 294 1.82 -7.75 31.99
CA THR A 294 2.19 -7.47 33.39
C THR A 294 2.28 -5.96 33.65
N GLY A 295 1.71 -5.50 34.78
CA GLY A 295 1.78 -4.12 35.24
C GLY A 295 0.56 -3.24 34.90
N LYS A 296 -0.18 -2.82 35.94
CA LYS A 296 -1.41 -2.00 35.82
C LYS A 296 -1.19 -0.69 35.05
N LYS A 297 -0.06 -0.01 35.29
CA LYS A 297 0.29 1.27 34.61
C LYS A 297 0.47 1.08 33.10
N LYS A 298 1.22 0.05 32.68
CA LYS A 298 1.46 -0.27 31.26
C LYS A 298 0.16 -0.61 30.53
N LYS A 299 -0.70 -1.42 31.17
CA LYS A 299 -2.02 -1.77 30.61
C LYS A 299 -2.91 -0.54 30.42
N ARG A 300 -2.96 0.36 31.41
CA ARG A 300 -3.72 1.62 31.32
C ARG A 300 -3.17 2.53 30.22
N LEU A 301 -1.85 2.69 30.15
CA LEU A 301 -1.20 3.48 29.11
C LEU A 301 -1.52 2.94 27.70
N LEU A 302 -1.35 1.64 27.48
CA LEU A 302 -1.61 1.01 26.19
C LEU A 302 -3.08 1.13 25.77
N PHE A 303 -4.02 1.03 26.72
CA PHE A 303 -5.44 1.25 26.45
C PHE A 303 -5.70 2.66 25.90
N PHE A 304 -5.21 3.71 26.56
CA PHE A 304 -5.46 5.08 26.11
C PHE A 304 -4.72 5.43 24.81
N ILE A 305 -3.48 4.97 24.64
CA ILE A 305 -2.72 5.19 23.40
C ILE A 305 -3.39 4.50 22.21
N SER A 306 -3.89 3.27 22.37
CA SER A 306 -4.58 2.55 21.29
C SER A 306 -6.01 3.07 21.04
N LEU A 307 -6.67 3.62 22.06
CA LEU A 307 -7.97 4.27 21.90
C LEU A 307 -7.85 5.60 21.14
N CYS A 308 -6.72 6.32 21.26
CA CYS A 308 -6.56 7.64 20.65
C CYS A 308 -6.77 7.65 19.12
N PRO A 309 -6.11 6.79 18.30
CA PRO A 309 -6.39 6.72 16.87
C PRO A 309 -7.83 6.35 16.53
N LEU A 310 -8.42 5.43 17.29
CA LEU A 310 -9.80 4.99 17.08
C LEU A 310 -10.81 6.10 17.38
N ALA A 311 -10.63 6.80 18.50
CA ALA A 311 -11.43 7.95 18.90
C ALA A 311 -11.25 9.14 17.95
N PHE A 312 -10.03 9.35 17.44
CA PHE A 312 -9.78 10.37 16.43
C PHE A 312 -10.57 10.09 15.14
N TYR A 313 -10.46 8.88 14.60
CA TYR A 313 -11.10 8.52 13.33
C TYR A 313 -12.63 8.62 13.41
N TRP A 314 -13.25 8.03 14.43
CA TRP A 314 -14.71 8.07 14.58
C TRP A 314 -15.25 9.40 15.11
N GLY A 315 -14.49 10.08 15.98
CA GLY A 315 -14.90 11.34 16.61
C GLY A 315 -14.58 12.57 15.77
N VAL A 316 -13.32 12.77 15.39
CA VAL A 316 -12.90 13.94 14.59
C VAL A 316 -13.15 13.71 13.10
N GLY A 317 -12.80 12.54 12.59
CA GLY A 317 -13.02 12.20 11.18
C GLY A 317 -14.50 12.12 10.82
N HIS A 318 -15.18 11.07 11.26
CA HIS A 318 -16.60 10.83 10.91
C HIS A 318 -17.57 11.82 11.54
N LEU A 319 -17.63 11.87 12.87
CA LEU A 319 -18.56 12.74 13.58
C LEU A 319 -18.25 14.23 13.31
N GLY A 320 -16.97 14.61 13.23
CA GLY A 320 -16.58 15.98 12.89
C GLY A 320 -17.08 16.40 11.50
N ASN A 321 -16.90 15.57 10.46
CA ASN A 321 -17.48 15.87 9.14
C ASN A 321 -19.01 15.95 9.20
N PHE A 322 -19.68 14.99 9.84
CA PHE A 322 -21.14 15.02 10.00
C PHE A 322 -21.64 16.34 10.63
N LEU A 323 -20.97 16.82 11.68
CA LEU A 323 -21.34 18.07 12.35
C LEU A 323 -21.08 19.31 11.47
N LEU A 324 -20.01 19.29 10.66
CA LEU A 324 -19.67 20.36 9.71
C LEU A 324 -20.65 20.42 8.53
N ASP A 325 -21.14 19.27 8.06
CA ASP A 325 -22.11 19.20 6.96
C ASP A 325 -23.53 19.49 7.40
N SER A 326 -23.86 19.12 8.64
CA SER A 326 -25.13 19.48 9.26
C SER A 326 -25.23 20.97 9.60
N GLY A 327 -24.15 21.74 9.40
CA GLY A 327 -24.09 23.17 9.74
C GLY A 327 -24.03 23.47 11.25
N ILE A 328 -23.91 22.43 12.09
CA ILE A 328 -23.80 22.56 13.55
C ILE A 328 -22.43 23.15 13.92
N LEU A 329 -21.38 22.75 13.21
CA LEU A 329 -20.07 23.36 13.28
C LEU A 329 -19.83 24.21 12.03
N THR A 330 -19.28 25.41 12.21
CA THR A 330 -18.91 26.27 11.09
C THR A 330 -17.67 25.71 10.39
N ARG A 331 -17.65 25.73 9.06
CA ARG A 331 -16.51 25.22 8.26
C ARG A 331 -15.25 26.08 8.40
N GLY A 332 -15.41 27.37 8.70
CA GLY A 332 -14.32 28.34 8.78
C GLY A 332 -13.79 28.52 10.21
N ARG A 333 -12.48 28.25 10.39
CA ARG A 333 -11.64 28.71 11.53
C ARG A 333 -11.77 27.97 12.87
N ASN A 334 -12.21 26.72 12.88
CA ASN A 334 -12.09 25.89 14.09
C ASN A 334 -11.19 24.67 13.87
N GLY A 335 -10.71 24.10 14.98
CA GLY A 335 -9.79 22.96 14.97
C GLY A 335 -10.38 21.71 14.31
N VAL A 336 -11.69 21.48 14.41
CA VAL A 336 -12.34 20.32 13.79
C VAL A 336 -12.37 20.49 12.27
N GLY A 337 -12.73 21.68 11.76
CA GLY A 337 -12.72 21.99 10.34
C GLY A 337 -11.37 21.76 9.69
N VAL A 338 -10.27 22.25 10.30
CA VAL A 338 -8.93 22.04 9.72
C VAL A 338 -8.52 20.56 9.75
N LEU A 339 -8.88 19.82 10.82
CA LEU A 339 -8.58 18.39 10.94
C LEU A 339 -9.43 17.50 10.02
N ALA A 340 -10.64 17.94 9.67
CA ALA A 340 -11.60 17.14 8.91
C ALA A 340 -11.63 17.49 7.41
N GLN A 341 -11.30 18.72 7.01
CA GLN A 341 -11.52 19.21 5.64
C GLN A 341 -10.26 19.74 4.94
N ASN A 342 -9.20 20.14 5.66
CA ASN A 342 -8.02 20.70 5.01
C ASN A 342 -7.10 19.64 4.40
N ARG A 343 -6.68 19.87 3.14
CA ARG A 343 -5.73 19.04 2.37
C ARG A 343 -4.53 19.82 1.85
N GLN A 344 -4.53 21.13 2.08
CA GLN A 344 -3.71 22.10 1.36
C GLN A 344 -2.77 22.86 2.30
N LEU A 345 -1.70 23.38 1.73
CA LEU A 345 -0.73 24.24 2.40
C LEU A 345 -1.33 25.60 2.80
N PRO A 346 -0.67 26.32 3.74
CA PRO A 346 -1.00 27.71 4.01
C PRO A 346 -0.94 28.57 2.72
N GLY A 347 -1.93 29.44 2.53
CA GLY A 347 -2.05 30.29 1.33
C GLY A 347 -2.82 29.64 0.17
N LEU A 348 -2.90 28.31 0.13
CA LEU A 348 -3.78 27.58 -0.80
C LEU A 348 -5.15 27.28 -0.20
N SER A 349 -5.24 27.19 1.13
CA SER A 349 -6.49 26.98 1.84
C SER A 349 -6.96 28.22 2.59
N TYR A 350 -8.23 28.23 2.99
CA TYR A 350 -8.83 29.29 3.80
C TYR A 350 -8.46 29.19 5.30
N PHE A 351 -7.70 28.17 5.72
CA PHE A 351 -7.24 28.02 7.10
C PHE A 351 -5.94 28.80 7.34
N SER A 352 -5.80 29.35 8.55
CA SER A 352 -4.57 30.06 8.92
C SER A 352 -3.38 29.09 9.02
N THR A 353 -2.16 29.59 8.80
CA THR A 353 -0.92 28.83 8.94
C THR A 353 -0.84 28.10 10.28
N GLN A 354 -1.26 28.76 11.37
CA GLN A 354 -1.26 28.18 12.72
C GLN A 354 -2.18 26.95 12.83
N LEU A 355 -3.36 27.00 12.20
CA LEU A 355 -4.29 25.87 12.20
C LEU A 355 -3.76 24.68 11.38
N ILE A 356 -3.06 24.94 10.27
CA ILE A 356 -2.49 23.89 9.42
C ILE A 356 -1.27 23.25 10.10
N VAL A 357 -0.45 24.03 10.81
CA VAL A 357 0.61 23.49 11.67
C VAL A 357 0.00 22.65 12.80
N PHE A 358 -1.05 23.14 13.45
CA PHE A 358 -1.80 22.36 14.45
C PHE A 358 -2.32 21.04 13.87
N GLN A 359 -2.96 21.06 12.69
CA GLN A 359 -3.41 19.86 11.99
C GLN A 359 -2.26 18.86 11.78
N THR A 360 -1.11 19.35 11.31
CA THR A 360 0.08 18.54 11.04
C THR A 360 0.56 17.86 12.32
N LEU A 361 0.68 18.59 13.41
CA LEU A 361 1.10 18.05 14.71
C LEU A 361 0.12 17.02 15.25
N VAL A 362 -1.19 17.24 15.11
CA VAL A 362 -2.22 16.28 15.54
C VAL A 362 -2.15 14.99 14.72
N TYR A 363 -2.03 15.09 13.39
CA TYR A 363 -1.88 13.90 12.54
C TYR A 363 -0.61 13.11 12.88
N LEU A 364 0.52 13.79 13.11
CA LEU A 364 1.75 13.15 13.57
C LEU A 364 1.56 12.46 14.93
N ALA A 365 0.86 13.09 15.87
CA ALA A 365 0.57 12.51 17.18
C ALA A 365 -0.31 11.26 17.06
N VAL A 366 -1.34 11.28 16.21
CA VAL A 366 -2.21 10.11 15.95
C VAL A 366 -1.41 8.96 15.33
N MET A 367 -0.54 9.23 14.36
CA MET A 367 0.34 8.22 13.78
C MET A 367 1.38 7.69 14.78
N ALA A 368 1.92 8.57 15.64
CA ALA A 368 2.79 8.16 16.73
C ALA A 368 2.06 7.24 17.72
N CYS A 369 0.79 7.48 18.04
CA CYS A 369 -0.02 6.58 18.85
C CYS A 369 -0.17 5.19 18.22
N VAL A 370 -0.34 5.10 16.89
CA VAL A 370 -0.34 3.80 16.18
C VAL A 370 1.01 3.10 16.34
N ALA A 371 2.11 3.79 16.07
CA ALA A 371 3.45 3.23 16.17
C ALA A 371 3.80 2.79 17.61
N LEU A 372 3.47 3.61 18.60
CA LEU A 372 3.65 3.32 20.02
C LEU A 372 2.77 2.15 20.47
N THR A 373 1.54 2.03 19.96
CA THR A 373 0.68 0.87 20.24
C THR A 373 1.37 -0.42 19.80
N ILE A 374 1.87 -0.48 18.56
CA ILE A 374 2.61 -1.64 18.03
C ILE A 374 3.87 -1.90 18.88
N ALA A 375 4.65 -0.86 19.18
CA ALA A 375 5.89 -0.99 19.93
C ALA A 375 5.67 -1.49 21.37
N LEU A 376 4.64 -1.02 22.05
CA LEU A 376 4.33 -1.42 23.43
C LEU A 376 3.65 -2.79 23.52
N LEU A 377 2.85 -3.15 22.50
CA LEU A 377 2.15 -4.43 22.39
C LEU A 377 3.14 -5.58 22.17
N TYR A 378 4.07 -5.43 21.22
CA TYR A 378 5.02 -6.49 20.85
C TYR A 378 6.43 -6.29 21.43
N GLY A 379 6.72 -5.18 22.10
CA GLY A 379 8.00 -4.92 22.78
C GLY A 379 9.19 -4.80 21.82
N LYS A 380 10.39 -5.16 22.29
CA LYS A 380 11.60 -5.25 21.44
C LYS A 380 11.62 -6.55 20.65
N SER A 381 10.64 -6.75 19.76
CA SER A 381 10.53 -7.95 18.95
C SER A 381 10.67 -7.66 17.45
N ARG A 382 10.96 -8.71 16.69
CA ARG A 382 10.99 -8.67 15.22
C ARG A 382 9.63 -8.25 14.64
N GLU A 383 8.54 -8.58 15.33
CA GLU A 383 7.18 -8.17 14.96
C GLU A 383 7.02 -6.65 14.91
N THR A 384 7.50 -5.95 15.94
CA THR A 384 7.43 -4.50 16.02
C THR A 384 8.15 -3.86 14.85
N GLY A 385 9.43 -4.21 14.65
CA GLY A 385 10.23 -3.65 13.56
C GLY A 385 9.58 -3.93 12.20
N PHE A 386 9.09 -5.15 11.99
CA PHE A 386 8.48 -5.55 10.74
C PHE A 386 7.19 -4.77 10.41
N GLN A 387 6.27 -4.63 11.37
CA GLN A 387 5.03 -3.89 11.15
C GLN A 387 5.28 -2.40 10.96
N LEU A 388 6.22 -1.80 11.71
CA LEU A 388 6.60 -0.41 11.55
C LEU A 388 7.28 -0.15 10.20
N LEU A 389 8.11 -1.08 9.71
CA LEU A 389 8.71 -0.99 8.37
C LEU A 389 7.66 -1.05 7.27
N ILE A 390 6.67 -1.95 7.37
CA ILE A 390 5.57 -2.02 6.39
C ILE A 390 4.75 -0.73 6.40
N LEU A 391 4.31 -0.26 7.56
CA LEU A 391 3.55 0.99 7.66
C LEU A 391 4.35 2.20 7.18
N GLY A 392 5.63 2.28 7.54
CA GLY A 392 6.53 3.35 7.11
C GLY A 392 6.73 3.36 5.60
N ALA A 393 7.03 2.20 4.99
CA ALA A 393 7.18 2.07 3.54
C ALA A 393 5.87 2.42 2.81
N GLY A 394 4.73 1.94 3.32
CA GLY A 394 3.41 2.29 2.81
C GLY A 394 3.15 3.80 2.86
N LEU A 395 3.31 4.43 4.03
CA LEU A 395 3.09 5.86 4.21
C LEU A 395 4.00 6.69 3.29
N LEU A 396 5.29 6.39 3.25
CA LEU A 396 6.25 7.09 2.40
C LEU A 396 5.92 6.93 0.91
N SER A 397 5.42 5.77 0.48
CA SER A 397 5.00 5.54 -0.91
C SER A 397 3.88 6.48 -1.37
N ARG A 398 3.02 6.96 -0.46
CA ARG A 398 1.96 7.92 -0.78
C ARG A 398 2.40 9.37 -0.54
N VAL A 399 3.17 9.63 0.51
CA VAL A 399 3.72 10.97 0.80
C VAL A 399 4.62 11.47 -0.34
N ILE A 400 5.40 10.59 -0.98
CA ILE A 400 6.28 10.97 -2.10
C ILE A 400 5.49 11.49 -3.32
N VAL A 401 4.19 11.21 -3.42
CA VAL A 401 3.33 11.78 -4.49
C VAL A 401 3.22 13.30 -4.36
N GLY A 402 3.54 13.88 -3.20
CA GLY A 402 3.69 15.33 -3.03
C GLY A 402 4.76 15.96 -3.91
N PHE A 403 5.67 15.15 -4.50
CA PHE A 403 6.63 15.56 -5.52
C PHE A 403 6.10 15.44 -6.95
N SER A 404 4.80 15.23 -7.12
CA SER A 404 4.12 15.22 -8.43
C SER A 404 3.16 16.41 -8.56
N PRO A 405 3.16 17.14 -9.70
CA PRO A 405 2.17 18.19 -9.95
C PRO A 405 0.74 17.67 -10.03
N THR A 406 0.55 16.36 -10.21
CA THR A 406 -0.76 15.71 -10.26
C THR A 406 -1.22 15.19 -8.89
N LEU A 407 -0.68 15.66 -7.76
CA LEU A 407 -1.09 15.19 -6.43
C LEU A 407 -2.62 15.17 -6.26
N TYR A 408 -3.28 16.28 -6.58
CA TYR A 408 -4.74 16.43 -6.46
C TYR A 408 -5.50 15.84 -7.65
N ALA A 409 -4.92 15.89 -8.87
CA ALA A 409 -5.56 15.36 -10.07
C ALA A 409 -5.54 13.82 -10.14
N SER A 410 -4.48 13.20 -9.63
CA SER A 410 -4.37 11.74 -9.56
C SER A 410 -5.22 11.15 -8.45
N GLY A 411 -5.53 11.94 -7.43
CA GLY A 411 -6.41 11.54 -6.35
C GLY A 411 -5.99 10.23 -5.69
N ASP A 412 -6.98 9.47 -5.27
CA ASP A 412 -6.83 8.40 -4.28
C ASP A 412 -6.24 7.10 -4.85
N ARG A 413 -6.17 6.94 -6.19
CA ARG A 413 -5.63 5.70 -6.83
C ARG A 413 -4.19 5.41 -6.42
N THR A 414 -3.40 6.46 -6.17
CA THR A 414 -1.98 6.34 -5.78
C THR A 414 -1.80 5.88 -4.33
N ALA A 415 -2.89 5.79 -3.55
CA ALA A 415 -2.87 5.33 -2.17
C ALA A 415 -2.79 3.80 -2.04
N ILE A 416 -2.94 3.03 -3.13
CA ILE A 416 -3.08 1.58 -3.08
C ILE A 416 -1.93 0.87 -2.33
N TYR A 417 -0.69 1.36 -2.47
CA TYR A 417 0.49 0.80 -1.82
C TYR A 417 0.44 1.00 -0.29
N CYS A 418 0.05 2.20 0.15
CA CYS A 418 -0.17 2.50 1.55
C CYS A 418 -1.38 1.73 2.10
N SER A 419 -2.46 1.61 1.32
CA SER A 419 -3.65 0.83 1.67
C SER A 419 -3.31 -0.65 1.86
N ALA A 420 -2.50 -1.23 0.99
CA ALA A 420 -2.03 -2.61 1.13
C ALA A 420 -1.16 -2.78 2.39
N ALA A 421 -0.26 -1.84 2.69
CA ALA A 421 0.53 -1.85 3.92
C ALA A 421 -0.35 -1.82 5.18
N ILE A 422 -1.38 -0.96 5.20
CA ILE A 422 -2.36 -0.89 6.29
C ILE A 422 -3.12 -2.22 6.44
N LEU A 423 -3.58 -2.81 5.33
CA LEU A 423 -4.26 -4.11 5.34
C LEU A 423 -3.36 -5.25 5.84
N ILE A 424 -2.08 -5.27 5.43
CA ILE A 424 -1.11 -6.28 5.86
C ILE A 424 -0.86 -6.16 7.37
N VAL A 425 -0.68 -4.94 7.90
CA VAL A 425 -0.47 -4.75 9.35
C VAL A 425 -1.73 -5.07 10.14
N THR A 426 -2.91 -4.70 9.63
CA THR A 426 -4.20 -5.09 10.21
C THR A 426 -4.33 -6.61 10.26
N LEU A 427 -4.04 -7.32 9.16
CA LEU A 427 -4.09 -8.78 9.07
C LEU A 427 -3.28 -9.42 10.21
N ARG A 428 -2.03 -8.95 10.40
CA ARG A 428 -1.13 -9.49 11.41
C ARG A 428 -1.66 -9.29 12.84
N ASN A 429 -2.22 -8.12 13.13
CA ASN A 429 -2.78 -7.83 14.45
C ASN A 429 -4.06 -8.64 14.71
N LEU A 430 -4.95 -8.76 13.73
CA LEU A 430 -6.14 -9.61 13.85
C LEU A 430 -5.76 -11.08 14.02
N GLN A 431 -4.75 -11.57 13.31
CA GLN A 431 -4.23 -12.93 13.49
C GLN A 431 -3.71 -13.15 14.92
N TYR A 432 -2.95 -12.21 15.47
CA TYR A 432 -2.50 -12.28 16.85
C TYR A 432 -3.66 -12.27 17.85
N PHE A 433 -4.66 -11.39 17.64
CA PHE A 433 -5.87 -11.34 18.46
C PHE A 433 -6.64 -12.67 18.46
N LEU A 434 -6.75 -13.31 17.30
CA LEU A 434 -7.38 -14.62 17.14
C LEU A 434 -6.53 -15.80 17.64
N GLY A 435 -5.35 -15.54 18.23
CA GLY A 435 -4.45 -16.58 18.74
C GLY A 435 -3.79 -17.41 17.64
N LEU A 436 -3.71 -16.89 16.42
CA LEU A 436 -3.10 -17.57 15.29
C LEU A 436 -1.57 -17.37 15.34
N LYS A 437 -0.82 -18.49 15.29
CA LYS A 437 0.65 -18.44 15.38
C LYS A 437 1.26 -17.71 14.17
N PRO A 438 2.11 -16.69 14.36
CA PRO A 438 2.71 -15.94 13.27
C PRO A 438 3.46 -16.85 12.28
N GLY A 439 3.29 -16.61 10.98
CA GLY A 439 3.97 -17.39 9.94
C GLY A 439 5.46 -17.05 9.83
N THR A 440 6.26 -17.98 9.33
CA THR A 440 7.72 -17.98 9.48
C THR A 440 8.51 -16.86 8.76
N PHE A 441 7.89 -15.96 7.98
CA PHE A 441 8.54 -14.79 7.34
C PHE A 441 9.22 -13.84 8.36
N LEU A 442 8.73 -13.86 9.60
CA LEU A 442 9.19 -13.03 10.71
C LEU A 442 10.59 -13.28 11.22
N LYS A 443 11.13 -14.47 11.00
CA LYS A 443 12.43 -14.78 11.58
C LYS A 443 13.51 -13.89 10.98
N GLY A 444 13.27 -13.23 9.84
CA GLY A 444 14.26 -12.38 9.20
C GLY A 444 13.99 -10.87 9.15
N ALA A 445 12.83 -10.43 8.65
CA ALA A 445 12.65 -9.02 8.25
C ALA A 445 12.64 -8.00 9.41
N GLY A 446 12.40 -8.44 10.65
CA GLY A 446 12.27 -7.55 11.81
C GLY A 446 13.56 -7.01 12.42
N ALA A 447 14.74 -7.48 12.00
CA ALA A 447 16.00 -7.09 12.65
C ALA A 447 16.73 -5.90 11.98
N CYS A 448 16.22 -5.34 10.88
CA CYS A 448 16.69 -4.04 10.41
C CYS A 448 16.39 -2.90 11.38
N TYR A 449 15.26 -2.96 12.08
CA TYR A 449 14.91 -1.96 13.09
C TYR A 449 15.82 -2.07 14.33
N LEU A 450 16.14 -3.29 14.77
CA LEU A 450 17.10 -3.51 15.86
C LEU A 450 18.52 -3.08 15.45
N GLY A 451 18.94 -3.32 14.20
CA GLY A 451 20.23 -2.84 13.67
C GLY A 451 20.33 -1.31 13.65
N ILE A 452 19.27 -0.61 13.19
CA ILE A 452 19.21 0.86 13.20
C ILE A 452 19.17 1.41 14.64
N CYS A 453 18.42 0.81 15.55
CA CYS A 453 18.39 1.22 16.96
C CYS A 453 19.70 0.89 17.72
N ILE A 454 20.47 -0.11 17.30
CA ILE A 454 21.77 -0.44 17.88
C ILE A 454 22.86 0.50 17.32
N LEU A 455 22.80 0.86 16.04
CA LEU A 455 23.69 1.86 15.43
C LEU A 455 23.47 3.26 16.03
N GLY A 456 22.22 3.63 16.37
CA GLY A 456 21.92 4.89 17.06
C GLY A 456 22.27 4.91 18.56
N ASN A 457 22.75 3.81 19.14
CA ASN A 457 23.31 3.77 20.50
C ASN A 457 24.85 3.60 20.49
N LEU A 458 25.46 3.55 19.30
CA LEU A 458 26.91 3.44 19.08
C LEU A 458 27.49 4.67 18.35
N LEU A 459 26.67 5.70 18.15
CA LEU A 459 27.00 7.09 17.84
C LEU A 459 26.42 7.95 18.96
#